data_AF-A0A959SGM9-F1
#
_entry.id   AF-A0A959SGM9-F1
#
_cell.length_a   1.000
_cell.length_b   1.000
_cell.length_c   1.000
_cell.angle_alpha   90.00
_cell.angle_beta   90.00
_cell.angle_gamma   90.00
#
_symmetry.space_group_name_H-M   'P 1'
#
loop_
_entity.id
_entity.type
_entity.pdbx_description
1 polymer ?
#
loop_
_entity_poly.entity_id
_entity_poly.type
_entity_poly.pdbx_seq_one_letter_code
_entity_poly.pdbx_strand_id
1 'polypeptide(L)' 'LTDEEAWDVAAFVNSQPRPVKDLTGDWPDISKKPIDHPFGPYSDTFTETQHKYGPFGPIAEARKKEK' A
#
# COMPACT_ATOMS: atom_id res chain seq x y z
N LEU A 1 8.13 27.44 -11.85
CA LEU A 1 9.07 26.31 -11.95
C LEU A 1 8.89 25.72 -13.32
N THR A 2 10.00 25.41 -14.00
CA THR A 2 9.99 24.48 -15.13
C THR A 2 9.71 23.06 -14.63
N ASP A 3 9.40 22.13 -15.54
CA ASP A 3 9.19 20.73 -15.17
C ASP A 3 10.44 20.12 -14.50
N GLU A 4 11.64 20.50 -14.98
CA GLU A 4 12.90 20.05 -14.39
C GLU A 4 13.09 20.59 -12.97
N GLU A 5 12.87 21.89 -12.77
CA GLU A 5 12.95 22.51 -11.43
C GLU A 5 11.90 21.93 -10.47
N ALA A 6 10.73 21.51 -10.99
CA ALA A 6 9.72 20.84 -10.19
C ALA A 6 10.18 19.45 -9.73
N TRP A 7 10.88 18.71 -10.58
CA TRP A 7 11.51 17.43 -10.21
C TRP A 7 12.60 17.62 -9.16
N ASP A 8 13.44 18.65 -9.29
CA ASP A 8 14.48 18.97 -8.30
C ASP A 8 13.90 19.25 -6.92
N VAL A 9 12.86 20.10 -6.85
CA VAL A 9 12.18 20.41 -5.59
C VAL A 9 11.50 19.17 -5.01
N ALA A 10 10.87 18.35 -5.85
CA ALA A 10 10.24 17.11 -5.40
C ALA A 10 11.25 16.12 -4.80
N ALA A 11 12.43 15.97 -5.41
CA ALA A 11 13.51 15.14 -4.88
C ALA A 11 14.03 15.66 -3.55
N PHE A 12 14.25 16.98 -3.42
CA PHE A 12 14.66 17.59 -2.18
C PHE A 12 13.65 17.38 -1.05
N VAL A 13 12.35 17.61 -1.32
CA VAL A 13 11.29 17.44 -0.31
C VAL A 13 11.13 15.97 0.10
N ASN A 14 11.13 15.02 -0.84
CA ASN A 14 10.92 13.60 -0.55
C ASN A 14 12.12 12.92 0.15
N SER A 15 13.31 13.55 0.12
CA SER A 15 14.51 13.03 0.81
C SER A 15 14.62 13.45 2.28
N GLN A 16 13.76 14.37 2.75
CA GLN A 16 13.77 14.81 4.14
C GLN A 16 13.19 13.73 5.08
N PRO A 17 13.68 13.63 6.33
CA PRO A 17 13.09 12.74 7.32
C PRO A 17 11.65 13.18 7.63
N ARG A 18 10.73 12.22 7.69
CA ARG A 18 9.32 12.45 8.03
C ARG A 18 8.94 11.66 9.29
N PRO A 19 8.12 12.24 10.18
CA PRO A 19 7.58 11.50 11.31
C PRO A 19 6.86 10.23 10.85
N VAL A 20 7.06 9.16 11.59
CA VAL A 20 6.33 7.91 11.40
C VAL A 20 4.97 8.04 12.09
N LYS A 21 3.91 7.66 11.38
CA LYS A 21 2.56 7.55 11.94
C LYS A 21 2.33 6.11 12.38
N ASP A 22 1.73 5.93 13.55
CA ASP A 22 1.19 4.63 13.94
C ASP A 22 -0.05 4.32 13.10
N LEU A 23 0.03 3.25 12.30
CA LEU A 23 -1.01 2.79 11.38
C LEU A 23 -1.77 1.56 11.91
N THR A 24 -1.46 1.10 13.14
CA THR A 24 -2.10 -0.09 13.72
C THR A 24 -3.63 0.05 13.82
N GLY A 25 -4.14 1.29 13.92
CA GLY A 25 -5.57 1.59 13.97
C GLY A 25 -6.27 1.80 12.63
N ASP A 26 -5.56 1.83 11.50
CA ASP A 26 -6.18 2.12 10.19
C ASP A 26 -7.12 1.00 9.73
N TRP A 27 -6.86 -0.24 10.16
CA TRP A 27 -7.65 -1.43 9.81
C TRP A 27 -7.95 -2.28 11.05
N PRO A 28 -8.90 -1.88 11.92
CA PRO A 28 -9.29 -2.68 13.08
C PRO A 28 -9.81 -4.08 12.69
N ASP A 29 -10.42 -4.15 11.50
CA ASP A 29 -10.76 -5.39 10.82
C ASP A 29 -9.87 -5.53 9.57
N ILE A 30 -8.87 -6.41 9.65
CA ILE A 30 -7.88 -6.63 8.59
C ILE A 30 -8.53 -7.11 7.29
N SER A 31 -9.68 -7.80 7.34
CA SER A 31 -10.38 -8.26 6.13
C SER A 31 -10.90 -7.12 5.25
N LYS A 32 -11.08 -5.93 5.83
CA LYS A 32 -11.53 -4.72 5.12
C LYS A 32 -10.38 -3.95 4.47
N LYS A 33 -9.12 -4.27 4.79
CA LYS A 33 -7.95 -3.67 4.14
C LYS A 33 -8.00 -3.93 2.62
N PRO A 34 -7.77 -2.96 1.73
CA PRO A 34 -7.77 -3.17 0.27
C PRO A 34 -6.81 -4.27 -0.20
N ILE A 35 -7.12 -4.90 -1.34
CA ILE A 35 -6.29 -5.97 -1.93
C ILE A 35 -4.95 -5.46 -2.48
N ASP A 36 -4.85 -4.16 -2.74
CA ASP A 36 -3.67 -3.48 -3.30
C ASP A 36 -2.89 -2.70 -2.23
N HIS A 37 -3.25 -2.87 -0.95
CA HIS A 37 -2.53 -2.21 0.12
C HIS A 37 -1.14 -2.83 0.27
N PRO A 38 -0.05 -2.05 0.11
CA PRO A 38 1.28 -2.61 -0.13
C PRO A 38 1.97 -3.14 1.13
N PHE A 39 1.33 -3.09 2.30
CA PHE A 39 1.90 -3.54 3.57
C PHE A 39 0.96 -4.45 4.37
N GLY A 40 1.53 -5.52 4.93
CA GLY A 40 0.82 -6.44 5.82
C GLY A 40 0.39 -5.81 7.15
N PRO A 41 -0.27 -6.58 8.03
CA PRO A 41 -0.73 -7.95 7.82
C PRO A 41 -1.95 -8.01 6.88
N TYR A 42 -2.17 -9.19 6.29
CA TYR A 42 -3.31 -9.47 5.40
C TYR A 42 -4.19 -10.57 6.01
N SER A 43 -5.46 -10.61 5.63
CA SER A 43 -6.39 -11.66 6.06
C SER A 43 -6.26 -12.95 5.24
N ASP A 44 -5.52 -12.87 4.13
CA ASP A 44 -5.33 -13.95 3.17
C ASP A 44 -3.86 -14.47 3.21
N THR A 45 -3.53 -15.39 2.31
CA THR A 45 -2.21 -16.05 2.24
C THR A 45 -1.29 -15.45 1.17
N PHE A 46 -1.67 -14.34 0.52
CA PHE A 46 -0.86 -13.73 -0.53
C PHE A 46 0.32 -12.94 0.07
N THR A 47 1.40 -12.84 -0.69
CA THR A 47 2.61 -12.14 -0.25
C THR A 47 2.47 -10.62 -0.38
N GLU A 48 3.21 -9.87 0.43
CA GLU A 48 3.28 -8.40 0.32
C GLU A 48 3.69 -7.94 -1.09
N THR A 49 4.57 -8.70 -1.77
CA THR A 49 4.94 -8.43 -3.16
C THR A 49 3.74 -8.53 -4.11
N GLN A 50 2.87 -9.53 -3.92
CA GLN A 50 1.64 -9.67 -4.71
C GLN A 50 0.62 -8.57 -4.39
N HIS A 51 0.49 -8.15 -3.14
CA HIS A 51 -0.35 -7.01 -2.77
C HIS A 51 0.21 -5.68 -3.28
N LYS A 52 1.53 -5.56 -3.46
CA LYS A 52 2.17 -4.32 -3.92
C LYS A 52 2.19 -4.19 -5.44
N TYR A 53 2.40 -5.30 -6.16
CA TYR A 53 2.63 -5.29 -7.61
C TYR A 53 1.65 -6.15 -8.41
N GLY A 54 0.81 -6.93 -7.75
CA GLY A 54 -0.11 -7.86 -8.38
C GLY A 54 0.51 -9.24 -8.66
N PRO A 55 -0.21 -10.13 -9.37
CA PRO A 55 -1.52 -9.88 -9.99
C PRO A 55 -2.66 -9.78 -8.95
N PHE A 56 -3.52 -8.76 -9.09
CA PHE A 56 -4.62 -8.49 -8.13
C PHE A 56 -5.86 -9.36 -8.33
N GLY A 57 -6.07 -9.88 -9.54
CA GLY A 57 -7.22 -10.73 -9.87
C GLY A 57 -7.39 -11.93 -8.95
N PRO A 58 -6.34 -12.76 -8.75
CA PRO A 58 -6.39 -13.91 -7.82
C PRO A 58 -6.78 -13.52 -6.38
N ILE A 59 -6.29 -12.38 -5.88
CA ILE A 59 -6.57 -11.88 -4.53
C ILE A 59 -8.05 -11.47 -4.42
N ALA A 60 -8.56 -10.76 -5.43
CA ALA A 60 -9.96 -10.35 -5.48
C ALA A 60 -10.92 -11.56 -5.53
N GLU A 61 -10.58 -12.58 -6.32
CA GLU A 61 -11.38 -13.81 -6.42
C GLU A 61 -11.33 -14.64 -5.13
N ALA A 62 -10.18 -14.71 -4.45
CA ALA A 62 -10.08 -15.36 -3.15
C ALA A 62 -11.02 -14.70 -2.12
N ARG A 63 -11.00 -13.37 -2.03
CA ARG A 63 -11.90 -12.62 -1.11
C ARG A 63 -13.38 -12.77 -1.43
N LYS A 64 -13.77 -12.93 -2.70
CA LYS A 64 -15.16 -13.19 -3.07
C LYS A 64 -15.64 -14.56 -2.58
N LYS A 65 -14.75 -15.55 -2.52
CA LYS A 65 -15.06 -16.92 -2.08
C LYS A 65 -15.15 -17.06 -0.55
N GLU A 66 -14.54 -16.15 0.19
CA GLU A 66 -14.57 -16.11 1.65
C GLU A 66 -15.83 -15.43 2.23
N LYS A 67 -16.65 -14.79 1.37
CA LYS A 67 -17.96 -14.25 1.72
C LYS A 67 -19.05 -15.30 1.63
#